data_AF-A0A949XXJ9-F1
#
_entry.id   AF-A0A949XXJ9-F1
#
_cell.length_a   1.000
_cell.length_b   1.000
_cell.length_c   1.000
_cell.angle_alpha   90.00
_cell.angle_beta   90.00
_cell.angle_gamma   90.00
#
_symmetry.space_group_name_H-M   'P 1'
#
loop_
_entity.id
_entity.type
_entity.pdbx_description
1 polymer ?
#
loop_
_entity_poly.entity_id
_entity_poly.type
_entity_poly.pdbx_seq_one_letter_code
_entity_poly.pdbx_strand_id
1 'polypeptide(L)'
;MRRILVIGWITALAVAVGSGGLRADDDDAPAGDDHETTVADKADGGTPKKGDAEKKFRDFAEVTKGAEKIEGFFILHHKDEHLYAEIKPSQLDQPMLAPIAIARGMAMAGQPLNFGDEWVLLFKRVGDKVQLTRRNVHYKAPAHSPLEKAVKQNYSDSILLALPIISINTSGGNSVVIDLADVFFTNFAELPFGNLDRNRTTWSKIKAFPNNIELEVEATFDGGGRDHLMVFDDGVADRRGQTIVIHYSLAKLPDSSYKPRHADDRVGHFLSALKDFGSDNPDTNFVRQINRWRIERSDPKAKLSPPKKQLIWYVESTVPLEYRPYVESGILEWNKAFEKIGIRNALAVRWQEDERDVFDPEDINYCTFRWITTGMTFAMSSPRANPLTGEMIDGDVIFDANWIRYWKDEYAFLTGTTPSSGRGDLAPPTPLAMGHVISPILAAKQGFGLNLPVPPRDRSLDPDRQSAPRVQALPAEANPLLTQLRRRQASGLFTGCQYCLGLRPEMALAAIALAERDKGADSDDKEDEDGEKKDHQAKDEPKLPQEFLGQLIKEVVMHEVGHSLGLRHNFKASAMLDADQLNDTSITRVKGMTSSVMDYNPINIAPKGQKQGDYTT
;
A
#
# COMPACT_ATOMS: atom_id res chain seq x y z
N MET A 1 -42.51 -5.49 -36.90
CA MET A 1 -42.53 -6.15 -38.22
C MET A 1 -41.09 -6.27 -38.74
N ARG A 2 -40.80 -7.37 -39.45
CA ARG A 2 -39.49 -7.90 -39.90
C ARG A 2 -38.70 -7.04 -40.91
N ARG A 3 -37.36 -7.23 -40.93
CA ARG A 3 -36.44 -7.64 -42.05
C ARG A 3 -34.99 -7.29 -41.65
N ILE A 4 -34.11 -8.21 -41.23
CA ILE A 4 -33.22 -9.17 -41.96
C ILE A 4 -32.33 -8.55 -43.05
N LEU A 5 -30.99 -8.57 -42.88
CA LEU A 5 -29.91 -9.19 -43.72
C LEU A 5 -28.52 -8.72 -43.17
N VAL A 6 -27.63 -9.55 -42.61
CA VAL A 6 -26.68 -10.54 -43.21
C VAL A 6 -25.30 -9.94 -43.59
N ILE A 7 -24.27 -10.37 -42.82
CA ILE A 7 -22.88 -10.77 -43.14
C ILE A 7 -21.89 -9.76 -43.77
N GLY A 8 -20.65 -9.74 -43.23
CA GLY A 8 -19.44 -9.60 -44.05
C GLY A 8 -18.18 -9.04 -43.38
N TRP A 9 -17.28 -9.92 -42.96
CA TRP A 9 -15.87 -9.61 -42.68
C TRP A 9 -15.11 -9.28 -43.98
N ILE A 10 -14.03 -8.48 -43.91
CA ILE A 10 -12.65 -8.73 -44.41
C ILE A 10 -11.89 -7.41 -44.65
N THR A 11 -10.66 -7.40 -44.12
CA THR A 11 -9.49 -6.55 -44.34
C THR A 11 -9.14 -6.29 -45.82
N ALA A 12 -8.66 -5.08 -46.17
CA ALA A 12 -7.38 -4.85 -46.87
C ALA A 12 -7.19 -3.40 -47.35
N LEU A 13 -5.97 -2.94 -47.16
CA LEU A 13 -5.36 -1.70 -47.64
C LEU A 13 -5.01 -1.83 -49.14
N ALA A 14 -5.32 -0.83 -49.98
CA ALA A 14 -4.58 -0.52 -51.20
C ALA A 14 -4.89 0.87 -51.76
N VAL A 15 -3.83 1.50 -52.25
CA VAL A 15 -3.65 2.85 -52.80
C VAL A 15 -4.27 2.99 -54.20
N ALA A 16 -4.79 4.20 -54.54
CA ALA A 16 -4.46 4.98 -55.76
C ALA A 16 -5.64 5.77 -56.36
N VAL A 17 -5.42 7.09 -56.44
CA VAL A 17 -5.67 7.99 -57.60
C VAL A 17 -7.12 8.24 -58.04
N GLY A 18 -7.54 9.51 -57.93
CA GLY A 18 -7.92 10.26 -59.14
C GLY A 18 -9.35 10.80 -59.22
N SER A 19 -9.42 12.14 -59.14
CA SER A 19 -10.18 13.07 -60.01
C SER A 19 -11.69 13.28 -59.87
N GLY A 20 -12.04 14.58 -59.76
CA GLY A 20 -13.30 15.21 -60.17
C GLY A 20 -14.30 15.35 -59.01
N GLY A 21 -14.67 16.52 -58.50
CA GLY A 21 -14.82 17.85 -59.11
C GLY A 21 -16.30 18.22 -59.12
N LEU A 22 -16.64 19.41 -58.60
CA LEU A 22 -17.88 20.24 -58.67
C LEU A 22 -18.14 20.85 -57.26
N ARG A 23 -17.82 22.11 -56.93
CA ARG A 23 -18.49 23.41 -57.27
C ARG A 23 -20.02 23.35 -57.11
N ALA A 24 -20.75 24.30 -56.52
CA ALA A 24 -20.49 25.52 -55.73
C ALA A 24 -21.87 26.00 -55.19
N ASP A 25 -21.85 26.80 -54.11
CA ASP A 25 -22.70 27.97 -53.79
C ASP A 25 -24.24 27.86 -53.76
N ASP A 26 -24.88 28.05 -52.59
CA ASP A 26 -25.35 29.36 -52.06
C ASP A 26 -26.37 29.23 -50.90
N ASP A 27 -26.17 30.10 -49.90
CA ASP A 27 -27.10 30.81 -49.00
C ASP A 27 -28.37 30.15 -48.40
N ASP A 28 -28.43 30.11 -47.06
CA ASP A 28 -29.34 30.98 -46.28
C ASP A 28 -29.18 30.74 -44.76
N ALA A 29 -28.91 31.82 -44.02
CA ALA A 29 -28.92 31.90 -42.56
C ALA A 29 -30.28 32.42 -42.03
N PRO A 30 -30.56 32.27 -40.72
CA PRO A 30 -30.61 33.51 -39.92
C PRO A 30 -30.06 33.43 -38.49
N ALA A 31 -29.32 34.51 -38.17
CA ALA A 31 -29.15 35.35 -36.97
C ALA A 31 -29.55 34.93 -35.53
N GLY A 32 -28.67 35.31 -34.59
CA GLY A 32 -29.04 36.06 -33.36
C GLY A 32 -28.32 35.64 -32.06
N ASP A 33 -27.18 36.26 -31.72
CA ASP A 33 -27.06 37.37 -30.74
C ASP A 33 -25.62 37.47 -30.17
N ASP A 34 -24.99 38.62 -30.44
CA ASP A 34 -23.66 39.00 -29.99
C ASP A 34 -23.78 40.11 -28.94
N HIS A 35 -23.00 40.04 -27.86
CA HIS A 35 -22.71 41.20 -27.01
C HIS A 35 -21.20 41.40 -26.90
N GLU A 36 -20.75 42.43 -27.60
CA GLU A 36 -19.38 42.95 -27.68
C GLU A 36 -19.14 43.96 -26.53
N THR A 37 -17.97 43.88 -25.89
CA THR A 37 -17.44 44.96 -25.03
C THR A 37 -16.13 45.48 -25.63
N THR A 38 -16.18 46.76 -25.98
CA THR A 38 -15.16 47.61 -26.60
C THR A 38 -13.92 47.83 -25.72
N VAL A 39 -12.73 47.80 -26.31
CA VAL A 39 -11.51 48.44 -25.76
C VAL A 39 -11.03 49.48 -26.78
N ALA A 40 -10.97 50.74 -26.35
CA ALA A 40 -10.56 51.87 -27.16
C ALA A 40 -9.06 52.12 -27.10
N ASP A 41 -8.44 52.20 -28.27
CA ASP A 41 -7.08 52.68 -28.52
C ASP A 41 -6.92 54.16 -28.17
N LYS A 42 -5.81 54.48 -27.48
CA LYS A 42 -5.17 55.81 -27.57
C LYS A 42 -3.67 55.61 -27.76
N ALA A 43 -3.23 55.84 -29.00
CA ALA A 43 -1.84 56.05 -29.34
C ALA A 43 -1.42 57.46 -28.92
N ASP A 44 -0.31 57.58 -28.19
CA ASP A 44 0.47 58.80 -28.12
C ASP A 44 1.94 58.49 -28.38
N GLY A 45 2.54 59.29 -29.26
CA GLY A 45 3.86 59.08 -29.83
C GLY A 45 4.97 59.56 -28.90
N GLY A 46 5.81 58.65 -28.45
CA GLY A 46 7.05 58.94 -27.74
C GLY A 46 8.18 58.04 -28.25
N THR A 47 9.27 58.65 -28.70
CA THR A 47 10.49 58.04 -29.24
C THR A 47 11.05 56.92 -28.34
N PRO A 48 11.53 55.78 -28.87
CA PRO A 48 12.03 54.69 -28.02
C PRO A 48 13.40 55.06 -27.44
N LYS A 49 13.48 55.14 -26.11
CA LYS A 49 14.77 55.09 -25.40
C LYS A 49 15.39 53.70 -25.60
N LYS A 50 16.60 53.69 -26.15
CA LYS A 50 17.51 52.53 -26.18
C LYS A 50 17.96 52.21 -24.76
N GLY A 51 17.73 50.99 -24.29
CA GLY A 51 18.43 50.41 -23.16
C GLY A 51 17.55 49.95 -22.00
N ASP A 52 16.84 48.84 -22.18
CA ASP A 52 16.84 47.72 -21.24
C ASP A 52 16.29 46.50 -22.00
N ALA A 53 17.09 45.44 -22.13
CA ALA A 53 16.55 44.17 -22.57
C ALA A 53 15.61 43.71 -21.44
N GLU A 54 14.30 43.60 -21.72
CA GLU A 54 13.34 43.07 -20.75
C GLU A 54 13.89 41.76 -20.17
N LYS A 55 14.23 41.77 -18.89
CA LYS A 55 14.72 40.56 -18.21
C LYS A 55 13.57 39.55 -18.20
N LYS A 56 13.77 38.46 -18.95
CA LYS A 56 12.78 37.39 -19.14
C LYS A 56 12.33 36.73 -17.83
N PHE A 57 13.19 36.73 -16.82
CA PHE A 57 12.94 36.13 -15.51
C PHE A 57 13.22 37.15 -14.41
N ARG A 58 12.56 36.98 -13.26
CA ARG A 58 12.76 37.84 -12.09
C ARG A 58 14.17 37.67 -11.53
N ASP A 59 14.66 38.70 -10.86
CA ASP A 59 15.97 38.65 -10.22
C ASP A 59 15.99 37.64 -9.06
N PHE A 60 17.01 36.80 -9.00
CA PHE A 60 17.11 35.73 -8.00
C PHE A 60 17.15 36.28 -6.57
N ALA A 61 17.90 37.37 -6.35
CA ALA A 61 18.02 37.98 -5.04
C ALA A 61 16.71 38.64 -4.59
N GLU A 62 15.90 39.10 -5.53
CA GLU A 62 14.55 39.60 -5.25
C GLU A 62 13.59 38.46 -4.87
N VAL A 63 13.57 37.37 -5.63
CA VAL A 63 12.70 36.21 -5.41
C VAL A 63 12.97 35.56 -4.06
N THR A 64 14.25 35.39 -3.70
CA THR A 64 14.67 34.71 -2.46
C THR A 64 14.81 35.65 -1.27
N LYS A 65 14.47 36.94 -1.42
CA LYS A 65 14.64 37.92 -0.35
C LYS A 65 13.80 37.57 0.88
N GLY A 66 14.47 37.32 2.00
CA GLY A 66 13.86 36.99 3.28
C GLY A 66 13.39 35.53 3.39
N ALA A 67 13.76 34.68 2.44
CA ALA A 67 13.48 33.25 2.51
C ALA A 67 14.48 32.53 3.41
N GLU A 68 14.03 31.49 4.09
CA GLU A 68 14.88 30.54 4.77
C GLU A 68 15.52 29.60 3.76
N LYS A 69 16.86 29.58 3.71
CA LYS A 69 17.61 28.70 2.83
C LYS A 69 17.84 27.34 3.51
N ILE A 70 17.45 26.27 2.84
CA ILE A 70 17.60 24.88 3.31
C ILE A 70 18.47 24.13 2.29
N GLU A 71 19.59 23.59 2.73
CA GLU A 71 20.52 22.85 1.86
C GLU A 71 20.24 21.35 1.87
N GLY A 72 20.21 20.74 0.69
CA GLY A 72 20.08 19.29 0.53
C GLY A 72 20.12 18.91 -0.94
N PHE A 73 19.30 17.92 -1.32
CA PHE A 73 19.25 17.40 -2.68
C PHE A 73 18.93 18.52 -3.66
N PHE A 74 17.86 19.28 -3.41
CA PHE A 74 17.72 20.64 -3.93
C PHE A 74 18.10 21.65 -2.86
N ILE A 75 18.57 22.82 -3.30
CA ILE A 75 18.62 23.98 -2.41
C ILE A 75 17.20 24.57 -2.43
N LEU A 76 16.57 24.65 -1.27
CA LEU A 76 15.24 25.19 -1.10
C LEU A 76 15.30 26.57 -0.46
N HIS A 77 14.40 27.46 -0.86
CA HIS A 77 14.18 28.77 -0.24
C HIS A 77 12.72 28.88 0.13
N HIS A 78 12.43 28.78 1.42
CA HIS A 78 11.08 28.80 1.96
C HIS A 78 10.69 30.22 2.40
N LYS A 79 9.54 30.71 1.94
CA LYS A 79 9.02 32.02 2.30
C LYS A 79 7.50 32.04 2.19
N ASP A 80 6.84 32.24 3.32
CA ASP A 80 5.37 32.25 3.41
C ASP A 80 4.80 30.94 2.84
N GLU A 81 3.98 30.99 1.78
CA GLU A 81 3.46 29.80 1.10
C GLU A 81 4.38 29.26 0.00
N HIS A 82 5.41 30.03 -0.38
CA HIS A 82 6.30 29.71 -1.49
C HIS A 82 7.46 28.82 -1.03
N LEU A 83 7.76 27.80 -1.83
CA LEU A 83 8.93 26.94 -1.63
C LEU A 83 9.73 26.88 -2.92
N TYR A 84 10.66 27.81 -3.08
CA TYR A 84 11.46 27.90 -4.29
C TYR A 84 12.56 26.84 -4.30
N ALA A 85 12.58 25.97 -5.30
CA ALA A 85 13.63 24.98 -5.49
C ALA A 85 14.62 25.43 -6.55
N GLU A 86 15.90 25.50 -6.20
CA GLU A 86 17.00 25.63 -7.16
C GLU A 86 17.35 24.25 -7.74
N ILE A 87 17.06 24.06 -9.03
CA ILE A 87 17.40 22.85 -9.76
C ILE A 87 18.62 23.11 -10.63
N LYS A 88 19.74 22.46 -10.29
CA LYS A 88 20.99 22.60 -11.06
C LYS A 88 20.84 21.98 -12.44
N PRO A 89 21.58 22.44 -13.46
CA PRO A 89 21.58 21.81 -14.78
C PRO A 89 21.89 20.31 -14.75
N SER A 90 22.73 19.86 -13.82
CA SER A 90 23.06 18.43 -13.63
C SER A 90 21.93 17.60 -13.00
N GLN A 91 20.91 18.23 -12.45
CA GLN A 91 19.74 17.59 -11.83
C GLN A 91 18.53 17.56 -12.77
N LEU A 92 18.55 18.34 -13.84
CA LEU A 92 17.56 18.24 -14.91
C LEU A 92 17.73 16.91 -15.65
N ASP A 93 16.59 16.37 -16.12
CA ASP A 93 16.47 15.08 -16.79
C ASP A 93 17.02 13.89 -15.98
N GLN A 94 17.30 14.08 -14.69
CA GLN A 94 17.68 13.01 -13.78
C GLN A 94 16.43 12.38 -13.16
N PRO A 95 16.30 11.04 -13.24
CA PRO A 95 15.18 10.35 -12.64
C PRO A 95 15.31 10.29 -11.11
N MET A 96 14.21 10.57 -10.43
CA MET A 96 14.06 10.48 -8.98
C MET A 96 12.82 9.67 -8.63
N LEU A 97 12.87 8.99 -7.50
CA LEU A 97 11.68 8.36 -6.93
C LEU A 97 10.85 9.39 -6.20
N ALA A 98 9.54 9.23 -6.30
CA ALA A 98 8.58 10.06 -5.59
C ALA A 98 7.59 9.21 -4.77
N PRO A 99 8.02 8.59 -3.65
CA PRO A 99 7.09 8.01 -2.70
C PRO A 99 6.12 9.06 -2.16
N ILE A 100 4.85 8.68 -2.08
CA ILE A 100 3.79 9.53 -1.55
C ILE A 100 3.06 8.73 -0.46
N ALA A 101 2.86 9.32 0.71
CA ALA A 101 2.16 8.69 1.82
C ALA A 101 1.27 9.70 2.57
N ILE A 102 0.29 9.18 3.32
CA ILE A 102 -0.45 9.97 4.31
C ILE A 102 0.38 9.97 5.59
N ALA A 103 0.95 11.11 5.98
CA ALA A 103 1.66 11.22 7.26
C ALA A 103 0.69 11.33 8.45
N ARG A 104 -0.45 12.02 8.26
CA ARG A 104 -1.44 12.24 9.33
C ARG A 104 -2.84 12.48 8.76
N GLY A 105 -3.85 11.97 9.45
CA GLY A 105 -5.27 12.19 9.12
C GLY A 105 -5.97 10.92 8.63
N MET A 106 -7.30 10.98 8.65
CA MET A 106 -8.22 9.92 8.21
C MET A 106 -8.09 8.53 8.84
N ALA A 107 -7.38 8.41 9.97
CA ALA A 107 -6.98 7.12 10.51
C ALA A 107 -6.11 6.28 9.54
N MET A 108 -5.34 6.93 8.65
CA MET A 108 -4.52 6.29 7.61
C MET A 108 -3.03 6.70 7.67
N ALA A 109 -2.53 7.08 8.84
CA ALA A 109 -1.15 7.50 9.02
C ALA A 109 -0.15 6.39 8.60
N GLY A 110 0.88 6.78 7.85
CA GLY A 110 1.89 5.91 7.23
C GLY A 110 1.46 5.29 5.89
N GLN A 111 0.19 5.41 5.48
CA GLN A 111 -0.30 4.67 4.32
C GLN A 111 0.26 5.22 3.00
N PRO A 112 0.94 4.40 2.17
CA PRO A 112 1.40 4.82 0.86
C PRO A 112 0.24 5.03 -0.12
N LEU A 113 0.35 6.06 -0.97
CA LEU A 113 -0.65 6.44 -1.98
C LEU A 113 -0.31 5.93 -3.39
N ASN A 114 0.96 5.62 -3.66
CA ASN A 114 1.42 5.05 -4.94
C ASN A 114 2.12 3.70 -4.77
N PHE A 115 1.63 2.88 -3.85
CA PHE A 115 2.15 1.55 -3.58
C PHE A 115 2.05 0.61 -4.79
N GLY A 116 3.14 -0.10 -5.11
CA GLY A 116 3.21 -1.05 -6.22
C GLY A 116 3.35 -0.42 -7.61
N ASP A 117 3.38 0.91 -7.69
CA ASP A 117 3.65 1.68 -8.89
C ASP A 117 4.39 2.95 -8.48
N GLU A 118 5.60 2.79 -7.92
CA GLU A 118 6.41 3.91 -7.42
C GLU A 118 6.73 4.89 -8.55
N TRP A 119 6.40 6.17 -8.35
CA TRP A 119 6.57 7.17 -9.39
C TRP A 119 8.04 7.49 -9.59
N VAL A 120 8.48 7.44 -10.86
CA VAL A 120 9.78 7.96 -11.28
C VAL A 120 9.57 9.30 -11.97
N LEU A 121 9.94 10.38 -11.30
CA LEU A 121 9.77 11.76 -11.75
C LEU A 121 11.05 12.34 -12.37
N LEU A 122 10.88 13.30 -13.27
CA LEU A 122 11.96 14.07 -13.90
C LEU A 122 11.54 15.53 -14.03
N PHE A 123 12.48 16.43 -13.74
CA PHE A 123 12.36 17.84 -14.12
C PHE A 123 13.06 18.07 -15.45
N LYS A 124 12.30 18.45 -16.47
CA LYS A 124 12.83 18.68 -17.82
C LYS A 124 12.61 20.13 -18.22
N ARG A 125 13.70 20.85 -18.54
CA ARG A 125 13.58 22.22 -19.02
C ARG A 125 13.13 22.22 -20.49
N VAL A 126 12.04 22.94 -20.78
CA VAL A 126 11.52 23.14 -22.14
C VAL A 126 11.21 24.63 -22.31
N GLY A 127 12.09 25.34 -23.02
CA GLY A 127 12.02 26.78 -23.16
C GLY A 127 12.10 27.49 -21.80
N ASP A 128 11.02 28.20 -21.45
CA ASP A 128 10.91 29.00 -20.23
C ASP A 128 10.12 28.29 -19.12
N LYS A 129 9.90 27.00 -19.29
CA LYS A 129 9.20 26.16 -18.33
C LYS A 129 10.06 24.97 -17.94
N VAL A 130 9.76 24.42 -16.78
CA VAL A 130 10.23 23.10 -16.35
C VAL A 130 9.01 22.18 -16.34
N GLN A 131 9.04 21.15 -17.17
CA GLN A 131 8.06 20.09 -17.15
C GLN A 131 8.37 19.10 -16.03
N LEU A 132 7.41 18.85 -15.15
CA LEU A 132 7.45 17.71 -14.25
C LEU A 132 6.87 16.51 -15.01
N THR A 133 7.71 15.50 -15.25
CA THR A 133 7.38 14.35 -16.09
C THR A 133 7.43 13.08 -15.27
N ARG A 134 6.41 12.21 -15.38
CA ARG A 134 6.42 10.84 -14.88
C ARG A 134 6.91 9.88 -15.97
N ARG A 135 8.02 9.20 -15.71
CA ARG A 135 8.61 8.18 -16.58
C ARG A 135 7.67 6.97 -16.68
N ASN A 136 7.44 6.50 -17.89
CA ASN A 136 6.79 5.21 -18.08
C ASN A 136 7.81 4.07 -17.92
N VAL A 137 7.64 3.26 -16.88
CA VAL A 137 8.57 2.18 -16.51
C VAL A 137 8.11 0.79 -16.99
N HIS A 138 6.95 0.70 -17.63
CA HIS A 138 6.31 -0.59 -17.96
C HIS A 138 6.71 -1.17 -19.32
N TYR A 139 7.45 -0.42 -20.14
CA TYR A 139 7.80 -0.83 -21.50
C TYR A 139 9.29 -0.68 -21.74
N LYS A 140 9.92 -1.73 -22.25
CA LYS A 140 11.35 -1.75 -22.57
C LYS A 140 11.62 -2.42 -23.91
N ALA A 141 12.73 -2.05 -24.51
CA ALA A 141 13.34 -2.75 -25.63
C ALA A 141 14.87 -2.69 -25.51
N PRO A 142 15.60 -3.54 -26.27
CA PRO A 142 17.06 -3.53 -26.28
C PRO A 142 17.60 -2.18 -26.71
N ALA A 143 18.57 -1.64 -25.98
CA ALA A 143 19.20 -0.36 -26.31
C ALA A 143 19.83 -0.39 -27.72
N HIS A 144 19.76 0.73 -28.42
CA HIS A 144 20.27 0.94 -29.77
C HIS A 144 19.63 0.03 -30.85
N SER A 145 18.44 -0.50 -30.59
CA SER A 145 17.70 -1.34 -31.55
C SER A 145 16.59 -0.55 -32.26
N PRO A 146 16.11 -1.01 -33.44
CA PRO A 146 14.89 -0.49 -34.06
C PRO A 146 13.66 -0.59 -33.13
N LEU A 147 13.62 -1.63 -32.28
CA LEU A 147 12.56 -1.82 -31.30
C LEU A 147 12.56 -0.71 -30.23
N GLU A 148 13.73 -0.22 -29.81
CA GLU A 148 13.81 0.92 -28.90
C GLU A 148 13.13 2.16 -29.48
N LYS A 149 13.35 2.44 -30.77
CA LYS A 149 12.69 3.54 -31.48
C LYS A 149 11.18 3.31 -31.55
N ALA A 150 10.74 2.10 -31.89
CA ALA A 150 9.32 1.76 -31.95
C ALA A 150 8.63 1.88 -30.58
N VAL A 151 9.29 1.44 -29.50
CA VAL A 151 8.78 1.60 -28.13
C VAL A 151 8.69 3.08 -27.76
N LYS A 152 9.75 3.88 -27.99
CA LYS A 152 9.73 5.32 -27.73
C LYS A 152 8.69 6.09 -28.56
N GLN A 153 8.35 5.59 -29.75
CA GLN A 153 7.32 6.18 -30.61
C GLN A 153 5.90 5.86 -30.11
N ASN A 154 5.66 4.68 -29.55
CA ASN A 154 4.33 4.23 -29.14
C ASN A 154 4.02 4.50 -27.66
N TYR A 155 5.04 4.54 -26.80
CA TYR A 155 4.91 4.71 -25.36
C TYR A 155 5.69 5.95 -24.94
N SER A 156 4.98 6.96 -24.47
CA SER A 156 5.56 8.21 -23.99
C SER A 156 5.57 8.27 -22.46
N ASP A 157 6.47 9.09 -21.95
CA ASP A 157 6.38 9.58 -20.58
C ASP A 157 5.19 10.55 -20.45
N SER A 158 4.64 10.69 -19.24
CA SER A 158 3.51 11.58 -18.97
C SER A 158 4.01 12.93 -18.45
N ILE A 159 3.65 14.02 -19.12
CA ILE A 159 3.91 15.38 -18.61
C ILE A 159 2.81 15.69 -17.59
N LEU A 160 3.16 15.74 -16.31
CA LEU A 160 2.22 16.02 -15.23
C LEU A 160 1.93 17.52 -15.14
N LEU A 161 2.98 18.34 -15.17
CA LEU A 161 2.90 19.80 -15.00
C LEU A 161 3.92 20.50 -15.90
N ALA A 162 3.66 21.76 -16.23
CA ALA A 162 4.59 22.65 -16.93
C ALA A 162 4.77 23.94 -16.13
N LEU A 163 5.74 23.93 -15.23
CA LEU A 163 5.99 24.97 -14.22
C LEU A 163 6.74 26.15 -14.84
N PRO A 164 6.35 27.40 -14.59
CA PRO A 164 7.11 28.56 -15.04
C PRO A 164 8.48 28.62 -14.35
N ILE A 165 9.52 28.98 -15.10
CA ILE A 165 10.80 29.37 -14.48
C ILE A 165 10.60 30.76 -13.89
N ILE A 166 10.74 30.90 -12.57
CA ILE A 166 10.54 32.16 -11.85
C ILE A 166 11.81 33.00 -11.90
N SER A 167 12.97 32.34 -11.78
CA SER A 167 14.28 32.97 -11.80
C SER A 167 15.37 32.01 -12.29
N ILE A 168 16.55 32.56 -12.58
CA ILE A 168 17.78 31.80 -12.86
C ILE A 168 18.86 32.28 -11.90
N ASN A 169 19.39 31.38 -11.08
CA ASN A 169 20.54 31.69 -10.23
C ASN A 169 21.84 31.50 -11.02
N THR A 170 22.36 32.60 -11.58
CA THR A 170 23.62 32.58 -12.35
C THR A 170 24.84 32.36 -11.45
N SER A 171 24.83 32.89 -10.22
CA SER A 171 25.90 32.65 -9.23
C SER A 171 25.93 31.21 -8.73
N GLY A 172 24.78 30.53 -8.71
CA GLY A 172 24.61 29.13 -8.36
C GLY A 172 24.80 28.15 -9.52
N GLY A 173 25.57 28.51 -10.54
CA GLY A 173 25.86 27.62 -11.68
C GLY A 173 24.73 27.50 -12.71
N ASN A 174 23.97 28.58 -12.92
CA ASN A 174 22.81 28.65 -13.83
C ASN A 174 21.66 27.70 -13.45
N SER A 175 21.41 27.57 -12.14
CA SER A 175 20.28 26.79 -11.63
C SER A 175 18.96 27.45 -11.98
N VAL A 176 17.97 26.66 -12.41
CA VAL A 176 16.61 27.15 -12.65
C VAL A 176 15.83 27.14 -11.34
N VAL A 177 14.99 28.16 -11.15
CA VAL A 177 14.17 28.27 -9.94
C VAL A 177 12.71 28.11 -10.30
N ILE A 178 12.06 27.14 -9.66
CA ILE A 178 10.62 26.89 -9.72
C ILE A 178 10.03 26.99 -8.30
N ASP A 179 8.72 27.18 -8.21
CA ASP A 179 8.02 27.09 -6.93
C ASP A 179 7.35 25.72 -6.78
N LEU A 180 7.71 24.99 -5.73
CA LEU A 180 7.13 23.69 -5.43
C LEU A 180 5.70 23.80 -4.89
N ALA A 181 5.26 24.98 -4.44
CA ALA A 181 3.86 25.22 -4.08
C ALA A 181 2.94 25.06 -5.30
N ASP A 182 3.42 25.37 -6.51
CA ASP A 182 2.66 25.16 -7.75
C ASP A 182 2.51 23.67 -8.12
N VAL A 183 3.24 22.80 -7.44
CA VAL A 183 3.10 21.34 -7.53
C VAL A 183 2.25 20.82 -6.38
N PHE A 184 2.69 21.04 -5.14
CA PHE A 184 2.17 20.31 -3.99
C PHE A 184 1.01 21.02 -3.26
N PHE A 185 0.74 22.31 -3.53
CA PHE A 185 -0.53 22.94 -3.14
C PHE A 185 -1.59 22.74 -4.24
N THR A 186 -1.62 21.52 -4.76
CA THR A 186 -2.61 21.02 -5.73
C THR A 186 -2.97 19.60 -5.31
N ASN A 187 -4.02 19.01 -5.90
CA ASN A 187 -4.33 17.60 -5.68
C ASN A 187 -3.35 16.67 -6.44
N PHE A 188 -2.04 16.84 -6.24
CA PHE A 188 -0.99 16.10 -6.93
C PHE A 188 -1.00 14.61 -6.60
N ALA A 189 -1.48 14.25 -5.40
CA ALA A 189 -1.66 12.86 -4.97
C ALA A 189 -2.97 12.21 -5.48
N GLU A 190 -3.76 12.93 -6.30
CA GLU A 190 -5.01 12.43 -6.91
C GLU A 190 -6.03 11.87 -5.90
N LEU A 191 -6.12 12.49 -4.73
CA LEU A 191 -7.04 12.06 -3.69
C LEU A 191 -8.50 12.36 -4.06
N PRO A 192 -9.45 11.45 -3.78
CA PRO A 192 -10.85 11.57 -4.23
C PRO A 192 -11.71 12.51 -3.36
N PHE A 193 -11.13 13.56 -2.77
CA PHE A 193 -11.81 14.43 -1.78
C PHE A 193 -12.42 15.72 -2.34
N GLY A 194 -12.39 15.87 -3.66
CA GLY A 194 -12.80 17.11 -4.33
C GLY A 194 -11.60 17.98 -4.67
N ASN A 195 -11.82 19.30 -4.72
CA ASN A 195 -10.74 20.22 -5.03
C ASN A 195 -9.94 20.54 -3.76
N LEU A 196 -8.62 20.67 -3.91
CA LEU A 196 -7.78 21.21 -2.87
C LEU A 196 -8.03 22.72 -2.73
N ASP A 197 -8.29 23.17 -1.51
CA ASP A 197 -8.40 24.58 -1.16
C ASP A 197 -7.00 25.11 -0.81
N ARG A 198 -6.40 25.87 -1.74
CA ARG A 198 -5.04 26.41 -1.59
C ARG A 198 -4.92 27.34 -0.39
N ASN A 199 -5.97 28.09 -0.06
CA ASN A 199 -5.94 29.05 1.06
C ASN A 199 -6.00 28.38 2.44
N ARG A 200 -6.37 27.09 2.48
CA ARG A 200 -6.41 26.26 3.68
C ARG A 200 -5.33 25.17 3.67
N THR A 201 -4.36 25.30 2.78
CA THR A 201 -3.27 24.34 2.60
C THR A 201 -1.95 25.00 2.97
N THR A 202 -1.15 24.32 3.78
CA THR A 202 0.11 24.86 4.30
C THR A 202 1.23 23.81 4.30
N TRP A 203 2.48 24.27 4.25
CA TRP A 203 3.63 23.43 4.54
C TRP A 203 3.64 23.08 6.04
N SER A 204 3.53 21.80 6.37
CA SER A 204 3.66 21.30 7.75
C SER A 204 5.13 21.06 8.12
N LYS A 205 5.92 20.56 7.16
CA LYS A 205 7.33 20.21 7.37
C LYS A 205 8.09 20.28 6.05
N ILE A 206 9.31 20.80 6.11
CA ILE A 206 10.24 20.86 4.98
C ILE A 206 11.61 20.42 5.47
N LYS A 207 12.12 19.31 4.95
CA LYS A 207 13.47 18.83 5.22
C LYS A 207 14.21 18.55 3.93
N ALA A 208 15.52 18.76 3.95
CA ALA A 208 16.38 18.47 2.82
C ALA A 208 17.63 17.74 3.30
N PHE A 209 17.99 16.68 2.59
CA PHE A 209 19.14 15.82 2.85
C PHE A 209 19.94 15.65 1.56
N PRO A 210 21.19 15.15 1.60
CA PRO A 210 22.02 15.06 0.39
C PRO A 210 21.39 14.28 -0.78
N ASN A 211 20.53 13.29 -0.50
CA ASN A 211 19.95 12.41 -1.52
C ASN A 211 18.44 12.53 -1.68
N ASN A 212 17.75 13.28 -0.83
CA ASN A 212 16.29 13.40 -0.84
C ASN A 212 15.84 14.73 -0.24
N ILE A 213 14.62 15.16 -0.57
CA ILE A 213 13.87 16.17 0.18
C ILE A 213 12.57 15.53 0.66
N GLU A 214 12.14 15.93 1.86
CA GLU A 214 10.92 15.46 2.50
C GLU A 214 10.00 16.63 2.77
N LEU A 215 8.80 16.58 2.20
CA LEU A 215 7.82 17.66 2.25
C LEU A 215 6.51 17.14 2.82
N GLU A 216 6.02 17.75 3.89
CA GLU A 216 4.66 17.54 4.37
C GLU A 216 3.79 18.73 4.01
N VAL A 217 2.67 18.43 3.37
CA VAL A 217 1.61 19.39 3.05
C VAL A 217 0.39 19.05 3.88
N GLU A 218 -0.01 19.95 4.77
CA GLU A 218 -1.31 19.89 5.43
C GLU A 218 -2.36 20.40 4.43
N ALA A 219 -2.86 19.47 3.62
CA ALA A 219 -3.76 19.72 2.51
C ALA A 219 -5.20 19.69 2.97
N THR A 220 -5.95 20.75 2.66
CA THR A 220 -7.38 20.80 2.95
C THR A 220 -8.20 20.76 1.67
N PHE A 221 -9.16 19.85 1.60
CA PHE A 221 -10.09 19.70 0.48
C PHE A 221 -11.46 20.29 0.81
N ASP A 222 -12.16 20.79 -0.21
CA ASP A 222 -13.49 21.41 -0.08
C ASP A 222 -14.63 20.45 0.32
N GLY A 223 -14.34 19.15 0.38
CA GLY A 223 -15.31 18.12 0.79
C GLY A 223 -16.36 17.80 -0.28
N GLY A 224 -16.13 18.18 -1.54
CA GLY A 224 -17.01 17.87 -2.67
C GLY A 224 -17.07 16.39 -3.04
N GLY A 225 -16.13 15.57 -2.55
CA GLY A 225 -16.13 14.12 -2.72
C GLY A 225 -17.16 13.42 -1.84
N ARG A 226 -18.11 12.68 -2.43
CA ARG A 226 -19.09 11.84 -1.71
C ARG A 226 -18.56 10.46 -1.31
N ASP A 227 -17.32 10.13 -1.68
CA ASP A 227 -16.75 8.82 -1.45
C ASP A 227 -15.85 8.83 -0.21
N HIS A 228 -16.14 7.90 0.70
CA HIS A 228 -15.17 7.50 1.71
C HIS A 228 -14.09 6.66 1.02
N LEU A 229 -12.82 6.91 1.35
CA LEU A 229 -11.73 6.01 0.94
C LEU A 229 -11.92 4.60 1.56
N MET A 230 -12.64 4.48 2.68
CA MET A 230 -12.97 3.23 3.39
C MET A 230 -14.33 3.30 4.13
N VAL A 231 -14.94 2.16 4.46
CA VAL A 231 -16.31 2.03 5.06
C VAL A 231 -16.32 2.18 6.61
N PHE A 232 -15.28 2.77 7.21
CA PHE A 232 -15.10 2.83 8.67
C PHE A 232 -15.00 4.28 9.18
N ASP A 233 -14.86 4.46 10.50
CA ASP A 233 -14.62 5.78 11.11
C ASP A 233 -13.39 6.43 10.48
N ASP A 234 -13.64 7.43 9.64
CA ASP A 234 -12.62 8.20 8.93
C ASP A 234 -12.04 9.32 9.82
N GLY A 235 -12.49 9.47 11.07
CA GLY A 235 -11.97 10.47 12.01
C GLY A 235 -12.12 11.92 11.53
N VAL A 236 -12.93 12.19 10.50
CA VAL A 236 -13.13 13.53 9.94
C VAL A 236 -14.02 14.35 10.87
N ALA A 237 -13.48 15.41 11.45
CA ALA A 237 -14.19 16.27 12.40
C ALA A 237 -15.32 17.10 11.77
N ASP A 238 -15.13 17.62 10.54
CA ASP A 238 -16.13 18.40 9.80
C ASP A 238 -16.03 18.12 8.29
N ARG A 239 -17.13 17.73 7.66
CA ARG A 239 -17.14 17.34 6.24
C ARG A 239 -17.11 18.50 5.26
N ARG A 240 -17.26 19.75 5.73
CA ARG A 240 -17.11 20.96 4.90
C ARG A 240 -15.65 21.26 4.55
N GLY A 241 -14.71 20.57 5.19
CA GLY A 241 -13.30 20.65 4.82
C GLY A 241 -12.53 19.48 5.37
N GLN A 242 -11.97 18.66 4.49
CA GLN A 242 -11.23 17.47 4.88
C GLN A 242 -9.74 17.78 4.84
N THR A 243 -9.09 17.80 6.00
CA THR A 243 -7.66 18.10 6.12
C THR A 243 -6.86 16.81 6.33
N ILE A 244 -5.83 16.62 5.51
CA ILE A 244 -4.94 15.45 5.52
C ILE A 244 -3.52 15.97 5.36
N VAL A 245 -2.58 15.42 6.11
CA VAL A 245 -1.15 15.69 5.90
C VAL A 245 -0.60 14.65 4.93
N ILE A 246 -0.21 15.11 3.75
CA ILE A 246 0.40 14.31 2.70
C ILE A 246 1.91 14.51 2.76
N HIS A 247 2.64 13.41 2.76
CA HIS A 247 4.09 13.40 2.70
C HIS A 247 4.56 13.06 1.29
N TYR A 248 5.45 13.90 0.76
CA TYR A 248 6.11 13.73 -0.52
C TYR A 248 7.61 13.63 -0.32
N SER A 249 8.18 12.48 -0.66
CA SER A 249 9.63 12.29 -0.76
C SER A 249 10.05 12.51 -2.20
N LEU A 250 11.01 13.39 -2.49
CA LEU A 250 11.71 13.38 -3.79
C LEU A 250 13.14 12.89 -3.59
N ALA A 251 13.39 11.65 -3.98
CA ALA A 251 14.62 10.93 -3.66
C ALA A 251 15.41 10.53 -4.90
N LYS A 252 16.72 10.75 -4.86
CA LYS A 252 17.65 10.28 -5.89
C LYS A 252 17.54 8.75 -6.03
N LEU A 253 17.44 8.28 -7.27
CA LEU A 253 17.47 6.84 -7.55
C LEU A 253 18.81 6.21 -7.11
N PRO A 254 18.79 4.96 -6.60
CA PRO A 254 20.00 4.20 -6.33
C PRO A 254 20.90 4.06 -7.56
N ASP A 255 22.18 3.77 -7.32
CA ASP A 255 23.15 3.55 -8.41
C ASP A 255 22.77 2.34 -9.28
N SER A 256 23.28 2.33 -10.51
CA SER A 256 22.95 1.31 -11.52
C SER A 256 23.70 -0.02 -11.37
N SER A 257 24.45 -0.24 -10.27
CA SER A 257 25.25 -1.48 -10.10
C SER A 257 24.44 -2.67 -9.61
N TYR A 258 23.20 -2.44 -9.14
CA TYR A 258 22.30 -3.52 -8.75
C TYR A 258 21.98 -4.46 -9.92
N LYS A 259 21.96 -5.76 -9.64
CA LYS A 259 21.57 -6.79 -10.60
C LYS A 259 20.16 -7.30 -10.30
N PRO A 260 19.15 -6.98 -11.13
CA PRO A 260 17.82 -7.56 -11.04
C PRO A 260 17.84 -9.10 -11.07
N ARG A 261 16.80 -9.75 -10.51
CA ARG A 261 16.63 -11.21 -10.59
C ARG A 261 15.23 -11.53 -11.05
N HIS A 262 15.15 -12.37 -12.07
CA HIS A 262 13.88 -12.87 -12.58
C HIS A 262 13.10 -13.62 -11.50
N ALA A 263 11.78 -13.45 -11.51
CA ALA A 263 10.88 -14.21 -10.67
C ALA A 263 10.94 -15.71 -11.01
N ASP A 264 10.86 -16.53 -9.96
CA ASP A 264 10.64 -17.97 -10.08
C ASP A 264 9.23 -18.25 -9.56
N ASP A 265 8.39 -18.87 -10.40
CA ASP A 265 6.97 -19.08 -10.09
C ASP A 265 6.72 -19.98 -8.88
N ARG A 266 7.76 -20.68 -8.38
CA ARG A 266 7.67 -21.50 -7.17
C ARG A 266 7.74 -20.70 -5.88
N VAL A 267 8.20 -19.45 -5.91
CA VAL A 267 8.44 -18.61 -4.72
C VAL A 267 7.70 -17.28 -4.83
N GLY A 268 6.87 -16.98 -3.85
CA GLY A 268 6.10 -15.73 -3.79
C GLY A 268 6.98 -14.53 -3.40
N HIS A 269 7.34 -13.69 -4.37
CA HIS A 269 8.00 -12.39 -4.15
C HIS A 269 7.18 -11.24 -4.72
N PHE A 270 7.19 -10.06 -4.11
CA PHE A 270 6.72 -8.84 -4.77
C PHE A 270 7.51 -8.61 -6.07
N LEU A 271 6.88 -8.03 -7.09
CA LEU A 271 7.43 -7.98 -8.43
C LEU A 271 7.40 -6.58 -9.03
N SER A 272 8.51 -6.15 -9.61
CA SER A 272 8.52 -5.16 -10.69
C SER A 272 8.31 -5.88 -12.02
N ALA A 273 7.18 -5.64 -12.67
CA ALA A 273 6.85 -6.26 -13.95
C ALA A 273 6.82 -5.23 -15.08
N LEU A 274 7.43 -5.57 -16.21
CA LEU A 274 7.43 -4.75 -17.41
C LEU A 274 7.28 -5.63 -18.66
N LYS A 275 6.87 -5.03 -19.77
CA LYS A 275 6.84 -5.66 -21.08
C LYS A 275 8.15 -5.35 -21.83
N ASP A 276 8.94 -6.38 -22.08
CA ASP A 276 10.19 -6.29 -22.84
C ASP A 276 9.96 -6.78 -24.27
N PHE A 277 9.95 -5.86 -25.23
CA PHE A 277 9.76 -6.17 -26.64
C PHE A 277 10.99 -6.81 -27.29
N GLY A 278 12.13 -6.86 -26.59
CA GLY A 278 13.29 -7.65 -27.00
C GLY A 278 13.30 -9.07 -26.47
N SER A 279 12.30 -9.48 -25.68
CA SER A 279 12.25 -10.84 -25.15
C SER A 279 12.11 -11.87 -26.26
N ASP A 280 12.86 -12.97 -26.14
CA ASP A 280 12.83 -14.14 -27.00
C ASP A 280 11.84 -15.22 -26.50
N ASN A 281 11.16 -14.97 -25.39
CA ASN A 281 10.19 -15.90 -24.82
C ASN A 281 8.95 -15.99 -25.73
N PRO A 282 8.60 -17.18 -26.26
CA PRO A 282 7.49 -17.34 -27.19
C PRO A 282 6.11 -17.18 -26.55
N ASP A 283 5.99 -17.36 -25.23
CA ASP A 283 4.72 -17.37 -24.53
C ASP A 283 4.34 -15.99 -23.99
N THR A 284 5.34 -15.16 -23.66
CA THR A 284 5.09 -13.84 -23.07
C THR A 284 6.26 -12.88 -23.20
N ASN A 285 5.96 -11.61 -23.45
CA ASN A 285 6.93 -10.52 -23.40
C ASN A 285 7.02 -9.89 -22.00
N PHE A 286 6.31 -10.42 -21.00
CA PHE A 286 6.39 -9.91 -19.63
C PHE A 286 7.63 -10.44 -18.93
N VAL A 287 8.49 -9.50 -18.52
CA VAL A 287 9.63 -9.77 -17.66
C VAL A 287 9.25 -9.35 -16.24
N ARG A 288 9.35 -10.31 -15.31
CA ARG A 288 9.05 -10.12 -13.89
C ARG A 288 10.34 -10.19 -13.10
N GLN A 289 10.69 -9.11 -12.41
CA GLN A 289 11.85 -9.03 -11.51
C GLN A 289 11.34 -9.08 -10.07
N ILE A 290 12.02 -9.82 -9.21
CA ILE A 290 11.67 -9.82 -7.78
C ILE A 290 12.13 -8.53 -7.11
N ASN A 291 11.31 -8.02 -6.21
CA ASN A 291 11.67 -6.96 -5.28
C ASN A 291 12.51 -7.59 -4.17
N ARG A 292 13.78 -7.20 -4.06
CA ARG A 292 14.67 -7.68 -2.99
C ARG A 292 15.68 -6.64 -2.55
N TRP A 293 16.14 -6.74 -1.31
CA TRP A 293 17.21 -5.90 -0.78
C TRP A 293 18.58 -6.22 -1.39
N ARG A 294 19.39 -5.17 -1.60
CA ARG A 294 20.81 -5.30 -1.93
C ARG A 294 21.62 -5.58 -0.65
N ILE A 295 21.68 -6.86 -0.26
CA ILE A 295 22.45 -7.30 0.91
C ILE A 295 23.66 -8.10 0.45
N GLU A 296 24.84 -7.53 0.67
CA GLU A 296 26.12 -8.15 0.32
C GLU A 296 26.95 -8.37 1.58
N ARG A 297 27.68 -9.49 1.67
CA ARG A 297 28.64 -9.73 2.74
C ARG A 297 29.75 -8.69 2.71
N SER A 298 30.17 -8.21 3.88
CA SER A 298 31.33 -7.32 4.00
C SER A 298 32.65 -8.05 3.69
N ASP A 299 32.75 -9.31 4.10
CA ASP A 299 33.79 -10.25 3.70
C ASP A 299 33.18 -11.40 2.87
N PRO A 300 33.36 -11.40 1.53
CA PRO A 300 32.85 -12.44 0.66
C PRO A 300 33.44 -13.84 0.90
N LYS A 301 34.61 -13.94 1.54
CA LYS A 301 35.32 -15.22 1.77
C LYS A 301 34.95 -15.86 3.10
N ALA A 302 34.46 -15.08 4.07
CA ALA A 302 34.03 -15.60 5.35
C ALA A 302 32.77 -16.48 5.20
N LYS A 303 32.73 -17.59 5.95
CA LYS A 303 31.55 -18.47 6.04
C LYS A 303 30.31 -17.72 6.57
N LEU A 304 30.54 -16.82 7.52
CA LEU A 304 29.54 -15.97 8.15
C LEU A 304 30.11 -14.55 8.26
N SER A 305 29.44 -13.57 7.67
CA SER A 305 29.91 -12.19 7.58
C SER A 305 28.78 -11.20 7.84
N PRO A 306 29.00 -10.05 8.51
CA PRO A 306 27.98 -9.02 8.55
C PRO A 306 27.74 -8.44 7.15
N PRO A 307 26.60 -7.80 6.89
CA PRO A 307 26.38 -7.14 5.62
C PRO A 307 27.27 -5.89 5.47
N LYS A 308 27.55 -5.46 4.23
CA LYS A 308 28.20 -4.17 3.94
C LYS A 308 27.36 -2.99 4.41
N LYS A 309 26.04 -3.06 4.19
CA LYS A 309 25.03 -2.12 4.68
C LYS A 309 24.01 -2.92 5.47
N GLN A 310 23.94 -2.68 6.77
CA GLN A 310 22.94 -3.31 7.64
C GLN A 310 21.57 -2.68 7.42
N LEU A 311 20.52 -3.47 7.52
CA LEU A 311 19.14 -2.98 7.52
C LEU A 311 18.75 -2.65 8.94
N ILE A 312 18.69 -1.37 9.27
CA ILE A 312 18.33 -0.90 10.60
C ILE A 312 16.85 -0.54 10.59
N TRP A 313 16.09 -1.19 11.47
CA TRP A 313 14.67 -0.93 11.70
C TRP A 313 14.49 -0.01 12.90
N TYR A 314 13.76 1.07 12.70
CA TYR A 314 13.42 2.03 13.74
C TYR A 314 12.03 1.73 14.28
N VAL A 315 11.97 1.34 15.54
CA VAL A 315 10.70 1.15 16.27
C VAL A 315 10.32 2.51 16.83
N GLU A 316 9.23 3.09 16.31
CA GLU A 316 8.79 4.43 16.69
C GLU A 316 8.44 4.56 18.17
N SER A 317 8.47 5.80 18.67
CA SER A 317 8.04 6.12 20.03
C SER A 317 6.56 5.87 20.27
N THR A 318 5.75 5.79 19.21
CA THR A 318 4.31 5.44 19.22
C THR A 318 4.04 4.03 19.73
N VAL A 319 5.02 3.12 19.65
CA VAL A 319 4.88 1.74 20.12
C VAL A 319 4.91 1.70 21.66
N PRO A 320 3.88 1.13 22.33
CA PRO A 320 3.87 0.99 23.79
C PRO A 320 5.10 0.25 24.32
N LEU A 321 5.68 0.76 25.40
CA LEU A 321 6.97 0.28 25.94
C LEU A 321 6.94 -1.22 26.27
N GLU A 322 5.82 -1.72 26.78
CA GLU A 322 5.62 -3.13 27.11
C GLU A 322 5.65 -4.06 25.88
N TYR A 323 5.40 -3.53 24.68
CA TYR A 323 5.34 -4.31 23.44
C TYR A 323 6.60 -4.22 22.58
N ARG A 324 7.46 -3.21 22.79
CA ARG A 324 8.70 -3.01 22.02
C ARG A 324 9.61 -4.24 22.00
N PRO A 325 9.82 -5.00 23.11
CA PRO A 325 10.64 -6.21 23.07
C PRO A 325 10.10 -7.29 22.12
N TYR A 326 8.77 -7.43 22.00
CA TYR A 326 8.17 -8.40 21.10
C TYR A 326 8.29 -7.98 19.64
N VAL A 327 8.09 -6.68 19.36
CA VAL A 327 8.34 -6.08 18.03
C VAL A 327 9.80 -6.29 17.62
N GLU A 328 10.75 -5.93 18.48
CA GLU A 328 12.17 -6.15 18.24
C GLU A 328 12.47 -7.63 17.95
N SER A 329 11.92 -8.54 18.76
CA SER A 329 12.13 -9.97 18.55
C SER A 329 11.58 -10.48 17.22
N GLY A 330 10.43 -9.97 16.75
CA GLY A 330 9.83 -10.35 15.46
C GLY A 330 10.67 -9.88 14.27
N ILE A 331 11.23 -8.67 14.36
CA ILE A 331 12.16 -8.13 13.35
C ILE A 331 13.46 -8.96 13.32
N LEU A 332 14.07 -9.17 14.48
CA LEU A 332 15.37 -9.84 14.59
C LEU A 332 15.30 -11.34 14.29
N GLU A 333 14.13 -11.98 14.38
CA GLU A 333 13.94 -13.40 14.07
C GLU A 333 14.41 -13.74 12.64
N TRP A 334 14.25 -12.82 11.69
CA TRP A 334 14.73 -12.96 10.30
C TRP A 334 16.25 -13.14 10.19
N ASN A 335 17.05 -12.69 11.18
CA ASN A 335 18.48 -12.94 11.17
C ASN A 335 18.81 -14.43 11.15
N LYS A 336 17.98 -15.30 11.74
CA LYS A 336 18.16 -16.76 11.65
C LYS A 336 18.15 -17.25 10.21
N ALA A 337 17.30 -16.68 9.35
CA ALA A 337 17.26 -17.01 7.92
C ALA A 337 18.49 -16.45 7.18
N PHE A 338 18.91 -15.21 7.48
CA PHE A 338 20.11 -14.62 6.90
C PHE A 338 21.40 -15.39 7.26
N GLU A 339 21.49 -15.90 8.48
CA GLU A 339 22.64 -16.68 8.93
C GLU A 339 22.79 -17.99 8.13
N LYS A 340 21.69 -18.61 7.72
CA LYS A 340 21.71 -19.81 6.85
C LYS A 340 22.32 -19.52 5.48
N ILE A 341 22.20 -18.29 4.99
CA ILE A 341 22.85 -17.83 3.76
C ILE A 341 24.18 -17.10 4.04
N GLY A 342 24.72 -17.26 5.25
CA GLY A 342 26.05 -16.80 5.68
C GLY A 342 26.16 -15.29 5.91
N ILE A 343 25.04 -14.61 6.20
CA ILE A 343 25.02 -13.21 6.63
C ILE A 343 24.55 -13.15 8.08
N ARG A 344 25.42 -12.70 9.01
CA ARG A 344 25.01 -12.48 10.41
C ARG A 344 24.53 -11.05 10.60
N ASN A 345 23.58 -10.84 11.52
CA ASN A 345 23.07 -9.50 11.88
C ASN A 345 22.72 -8.67 10.64
N ALA A 346 22.00 -9.26 9.69
CA ALA A 346 21.52 -8.55 8.51
C ALA A 346 20.58 -7.41 8.89
N LEU A 347 19.72 -7.68 9.88
CA LEU A 347 18.80 -6.74 10.47
C LEU A 347 19.28 -6.32 11.86
N ALA A 348 19.09 -5.06 12.20
CA ALA A 348 19.22 -4.51 13.54
C ALA A 348 17.98 -3.69 13.90
N VAL A 349 17.73 -3.50 15.18
CA VAL A 349 16.62 -2.70 15.69
C VAL A 349 17.16 -1.54 16.52
N ARG A 350 16.54 -0.38 16.38
CA ARG A 350 16.76 0.78 17.22
C ARG A 350 15.41 1.32 17.67
N TRP A 351 15.23 1.50 18.96
CA TRP A 351 14.04 2.19 19.46
C TRP A 351 14.27 3.69 19.34
N GLN A 352 13.29 4.39 18.79
CA GLN A 352 13.31 5.83 18.71
C GLN A 352 13.28 6.43 20.11
N GLU A 353 14.20 7.34 20.36
CA GLU A 353 14.22 8.21 21.53
C GLU A 353 13.93 9.63 21.06
N ASP A 354 12.78 10.21 21.44
CA ASP A 354 12.26 11.47 20.88
C ASP A 354 13.26 12.65 20.97
N GLU A 355 14.10 12.68 22.01
CA GLU A 355 15.10 13.74 22.21
C GLU A 355 16.37 13.57 21.35
N ARG A 356 16.67 12.34 20.90
CA ARG A 356 17.91 12.00 20.18
C ARG A 356 17.67 11.76 18.70
N ASP A 357 16.53 11.16 18.36
CA ASP A 357 16.28 10.58 17.04
C ASP A 357 15.24 11.41 16.29
N VAL A 358 15.75 12.39 15.52
CA VAL A 358 14.93 13.27 14.68
C VAL A 358 14.92 12.73 13.25
N PHE A 359 13.99 11.82 12.95
CA PHE A 359 13.72 11.33 11.60
C PHE A 359 12.21 11.32 11.32
N ASP A 360 11.84 11.31 10.04
CA ASP A 360 10.45 11.12 9.62
C ASP A 360 10.26 9.67 9.16
N PRO A 361 9.20 8.97 9.59
CA PRO A 361 9.01 7.57 9.21
C PRO A 361 8.72 7.34 7.74
N GLU A 362 8.23 8.37 7.04
CA GLU A 362 7.99 8.33 5.60
C GLU A 362 9.27 8.65 4.78
N ASP A 363 10.40 8.96 5.42
CA ASP A 363 11.70 9.16 4.76
C ASP A 363 12.31 7.82 4.35
N ILE A 364 12.66 7.70 3.07
CA ILE A 364 13.24 6.50 2.45
C ILE A 364 14.55 5.99 3.07
N ASN A 365 15.18 6.77 3.94
CA ASN A 365 16.43 6.40 4.61
C ASN A 365 16.21 5.48 5.82
N TYR A 366 14.97 5.30 6.28
CA TYR A 366 14.66 4.62 7.54
C TYR A 366 13.57 3.57 7.33
N CYS A 367 13.89 2.29 7.53
CA CYS A 367 12.86 1.27 7.67
C CYS A 367 12.15 1.46 9.02
N THR A 368 10.84 1.63 9.04
CA THR A 368 10.12 1.92 10.29
C THR A 368 9.09 0.88 10.71
N PHE A 369 8.90 0.76 12.02
CA PHE A 369 7.75 0.08 12.59
C PHE A 369 6.93 1.11 13.38
N ARG A 370 5.72 1.39 12.89
CA ARG A 370 4.79 2.41 13.40
C ARG A 370 3.59 1.76 14.08
N TRP A 371 3.22 2.29 15.23
CA TRP A 371 2.00 1.90 15.94
C TRP A 371 0.91 2.95 15.70
N ILE A 372 -0.22 2.55 15.09
CA ILE A 372 -1.37 3.43 14.86
C ILE A 372 -2.55 3.00 15.71
N THR A 373 -3.52 3.88 15.90
CA THR A 373 -4.75 3.57 16.64
C THR A 373 -5.95 3.97 15.80
N THR A 374 -6.70 2.99 15.31
CA THR A 374 -7.89 3.20 14.49
C THR A 374 -9.06 2.31 14.96
N GLY A 375 -10.22 2.45 14.31
CA GLY A 375 -11.34 1.53 14.48
C GLY A 375 -11.18 0.19 13.73
N MET A 376 -10.14 0.03 12.92
CA MET A 376 -9.87 -1.17 12.12
C MET A 376 -9.00 -2.17 12.89
N THR A 377 -8.71 -3.35 12.34
CA THR A 377 -7.74 -4.31 12.90
C THR A 377 -6.90 -4.84 11.76
N PHE A 378 -5.71 -4.27 11.58
CA PHE A 378 -4.81 -4.69 10.51
C PHE A 378 -3.36 -4.41 10.88
N ALA A 379 -2.47 -5.10 10.18
CA ALA A 379 -1.09 -4.69 10.04
C ALA A 379 -0.78 -4.67 8.54
N MET A 380 0.12 -3.78 8.12
CA MET A 380 0.46 -3.64 6.72
C MET A 380 1.91 -3.20 6.56
N SER A 381 2.66 -4.02 5.86
CA SER A 381 3.94 -3.65 5.29
C SER A 381 3.76 -2.76 4.06
N SER A 382 4.56 -1.69 3.98
CA SER A 382 4.57 -0.71 2.89
C SER A 382 5.95 -0.68 2.22
N PRO A 383 6.40 -1.78 1.58
CA PRO A 383 7.71 -1.83 0.93
C PRO A 383 7.79 -0.87 -0.26
N ARG A 384 8.94 -0.24 -0.45
CA ARG A 384 9.23 0.59 -1.62
C ARG A 384 10.39 0.01 -2.41
N ALA A 385 10.19 -0.18 -3.71
CA ALA A 385 11.23 -0.68 -4.60
C ALA A 385 11.52 0.28 -5.75
N ASN A 386 12.74 0.22 -6.27
CA ASN A 386 13.08 0.81 -7.55
C ASN A 386 12.31 0.07 -8.66
N PRO A 387 11.33 0.68 -9.33
CA PRO A 387 10.48 -0.02 -10.29
C PRO A 387 11.24 -0.43 -11.56
N LEU A 388 12.42 0.16 -11.80
CA LEU A 388 13.28 -0.17 -12.95
C LEU A 388 14.10 -1.45 -12.73
N THR A 389 14.38 -1.82 -11.48
CA THR A 389 15.33 -2.88 -11.15
C THR A 389 14.82 -3.93 -10.17
N GLY A 390 13.76 -3.64 -9.40
CA GLY A 390 13.32 -4.48 -8.27
C GLY A 390 14.27 -4.39 -7.07
N GLU A 391 15.15 -3.39 -6.99
CA GLU A 391 15.92 -3.14 -5.77
C GLU A 391 15.01 -2.55 -4.69
N MET A 392 14.90 -3.22 -3.55
CA MET A 392 14.23 -2.65 -2.38
C MET A 392 15.05 -1.49 -1.84
N ILE A 393 14.36 -0.40 -1.55
CA ILE A 393 14.94 0.85 -1.04
C ILE A 393 14.55 1.05 0.41
N ASP A 394 13.30 0.73 0.71
CA ASP A 394 12.70 1.01 2.00
C ASP A 394 11.62 0.00 2.36
N GLY A 395 11.36 -0.17 3.65
CA GLY A 395 10.34 -1.06 4.17
C GLY A 395 9.79 -0.58 5.49
N ASP A 396 8.51 -0.18 5.48
CA ASP A 396 7.78 0.21 6.67
C ASP A 396 6.75 -0.83 7.07
N VAL A 397 6.38 -0.83 8.34
CA VAL A 397 5.26 -1.60 8.87
C VAL A 397 4.37 -0.69 9.70
N ILE A 398 3.09 -0.71 9.37
CA ILE A 398 2.01 -0.07 10.13
C ILE A 398 1.31 -1.15 10.92
N PHE A 399 1.24 -1.01 12.24
CA PHE A 399 0.59 -1.96 13.13
C PHE A 399 -0.53 -1.27 13.91
N ASP A 400 -1.76 -1.75 13.77
CA ASP A 400 -2.90 -1.17 14.46
C ASP A 400 -3.05 -1.71 15.90
N ALA A 401 -3.16 -0.78 16.86
CA ALA A 401 -3.33 -1.05 18.29
C ALA A 401 -4.51 -1.97 18.61
N ASN A 402 -5.55 -1.96 17.78
CA ASN A 402 -6.76 -2.73 17.97
C ASN A 402 -6.52 -4.24 17.88
N TRP A 403 -5.38 -4.69 17.35
CA TRP A 403 -4.93 -6.08 17.48
C TRP A 403 -4.94 -6.57 18.92
N ILE A 404 -4.52 -5.72 19.86
CA ILE A 404 -4.47 -6.07 21.29
C ILE A 404 -5.88 -6.34 21.83
N ARG A 405 -6.87 -5.52 21.45
CA ARG A 405 -8.26 -5.74 21.84
C ARG A 405 -8.81 -7.00 21.16
N TYR A 406 -8.61 -7.11 19.85
CA TYR A 406 -9.05 -8.27 19.07
C TYR A 406 -8.56 -9.59 19.68
N TRP A 407 -7.27 -9.69 20.00
CA TRP A 407 -6.72 -10.92 20.58
C TRP A 407 -7.23 -11.21 21.99
N LYS A 408 -7.50 -10.18 22.80
CA LYS A 408 -8.14 -10.36 24.12
C LYS A 408 -9.55 -10.94 23.98
N ASP A 409 -10.34 -10.38 23.07
CA ASP A 409 -11.71 -10.84 22.79
C ASP A 409 -11.69 -12.26 22.20
N GLU A 410 -10.75 -12.53 21.29
CA GLU A 410 -10.55 -13.85 20.67
C GLU A 410 -10.14 -14.90 21.69
N TYR A 411 -9.22 -14.59 22.62
CA TYR A 411 -8.84 -15.49 23.69
C TYR A 411 -10.03 -15.82 24.60
N ALA A 412 -10.81 -14.81 24.99
CA ALA A 412 -12.00 -15.00 25.80
C ALA A 412 -13.01 -15.91 25.08
N PHE A 413 -13.23 -15.67 23.79
CA PHE A 413 -14.08 -16.51 22.95
C PHE A 413 -13.59 -17.97 22.88
N LEU A 414 -12.31 -18.20 22.57
CA LEU A 414 -11.74 -19.53 22.41
C LEU A 414 -11.66 -20.33 23.73
N THR A 415 -11.62 -19.65 24.88
CA THR A 415 -11.58 -20.27 26.21
C THR A 415 -12.95 -20.39 26.88
N GLY A 416 -14.03 -19.94 26.22
CA GLY A 416 -15.39 -20.01 26.76
C GLY A 416 -15.71 -18.98 27.86
N THR A 417 -14.97 -17.87 27.88
CA THR A 417 -15.15 -16.77 28.85
C THR A 417 -15.90 -15.62 28.17
N THR A 418 -16.96 -15.11 28.79
CA THR A 418 -17.60 -13.88 28.30
C THR A 418 -16.69 -12.68 28.54
N PRO A 419 -16.34 -11.87 27.52
CA PRO A 419 -15.52 -10.67 27.71
C PRO A 419 -16.21 -9.69 28.68
N SER A 420 -15.48 -9.19 29.67
CA SER A 420 -15.97 -8.22 30.67
C SER A 420 -15.74 -6.75 30.28
N SER A 421 -15.53 -6.44 29.00
CA SER A 421 -15.32 -5.07 28.52
C SER A 421 -16.65 -4.43 28.06
N GLY A 422 -16.94 -3.26 28.64
CA GLY A 422 -18.17 -2.49 28.47
C GLY A 422 -18.59 -2.29 27.02
N ARG A 423 -19.68 -2.95 26.66
CA ARG A 423 -20.38 -2.82 25.39
C ARG A 423 -21.16 -1.50 25.37
N GLY A 424 -20.53 -0.44 24.89
CA GLY A 424 -21.25 0.69 24.32
C GLY A 424 -21.61 0.34 22.87
N ASP A 425 -22.88 0.01 22.65
CA ASP A 425 -23.61 -0.20 21.38
C ASP A 425 -22.82 -0.14 20.06
N LEU A 426 -22.71 -1.29 19.38
CA LEU A 426 -22.90 -1.49 17.91
C LEU A 426 -22.51 -2.90 17.40
N ALA A 427 -22.67 -3.93 18.23
CA ALA A 427 -22.80 -5.31 17.74
C ALA A 427 -23.78 -6.05 18.65
N PRO A 428 -24.85 -6.70 18.14
CA PRO A 428 -25.70 -7.50 19.01
C PRO A 428 -24.88 -8.65 19.62
N PRO A 429 -25.11 -9.00 20.90
CA PRO A 429 -24.62 -10.25 21.43
C PRO A 429 -25.18 -11.35 20.56
N THR A 430 -24.36 -12.24 20.04
CA THR A 430 -24.86 -13.56 19.64
C THR A 430 -24.78 -14.40 20.91
N PRO A 431 -25.89 -14.62 21.64
CA PRO A 431 -25.86 -15.63 22.69
C PRO A 431 -25.71 -16.97 21.98
N LEU A 432 -24.77 -17.79 22.43
CA LEU A 432 -24.81 -19.24 22.21
C LEU A 432 -26.02 -19.79 22.97
N ALA A 433 -27.22 -19.59 22.42
CA ALA A 433 -28.29 -20.55 22.64
C ALA A 433 -27.92 -21.76 21.78
N MET A 434 -27.69 -22.89 22.43
CA MET A 434 -27.45 -24.20 21.82
C MET A 434 -28.37 -24.42 20.61
N GLY A 435 -27.84 -24.17 19.41
CA GLY A 435 -28.50 -24.54 18.17
C GLY A 435 -28.18 -26.00 17.89
N HIS A 436 -29.16 -26.89 18.05
CA HIS A 436 -29.09 -28.21 17.44
C HIS A 436 -28.61 -28.07 15.99
N VAL A 437 -27.62 -28.87 15.59
CA VAL A 437 -27.14 -28.91 14.20
C VAL A 437 -28.31 -29.39 13.33
N ILE A 438 -29.04 -28.44 12.77
CA ILE A 438 -30.05 -28.72 11.76
C ILE A 438 -29.30 -29.01 10.47
N SER A 439 -29.45 -30.23 9.95
CA SER A 439 -28.97 -30.61 8.62
C SER A 439 -29.25 -29.49 7.60
N PRO A 440 -28.31 -29.17 6.67
CA PRO A 440 -28.52 -28.16 5.63
C PRO A 440 -29.81 -28.36 4.83
N ILE A 441 -30.30 -29.61 4.75
CA ILE A 441 -31.55 -29.97 4.09
C ILE A 441 -32.79 -29.57 4.92
N LEU A 442 -32.72 -29.65 6.26
CA LEU A 442 -33.80 -29.17 7.13
C LEU A 442 -33.82 -27.64 7.21
N ALA A 443 -32.65 -26.97 7.20
CA ALA A 443 -32.57 -25.51 7.23
C ALA A 443 -33.26 -24.89 6.00
N ALA A 444 -33.06 -25.47 4.82
CA ALA A 444 -33.75 -25.08 3.59
C ALA A 444 -35.27 -25.37 3.62
N LYS A 445 -35.70 -26.48 4.25
CA LYS A 445 -37.13 -26.81 4.42
C LYS A 445 -37.85 -25.89 5.42
N GLN A 446 -37.12 -25.32 6.38
CA GLN A 446 -37.66 -24.42 7.42
C GLN A 446 -37.50 -22.94 7.07
N GLY A 447 -37.04 -22.60 5.86
CA GLY A 447 -36.97 -21.22 5.37
C GLY A 447 -35.79 -20.40 5.88
N PHE A 448 -34.81 -21.00 6.56
CA PHE A 448 -33.58 -20.33 6.94
C PHE A 448 -32.57 -20.38 5.79
N GLY A 449 -32.38 -19.22 5.17
CA GLY A 449 -31.48 -19.03 4.03
C GLY A 449 -32.22 -18.81 2.73
N LEU A 450 -32.82 -17.62 2.57
CA LEU A 450 -32.99 -16.98 1.27
C LEU A 450 -33.19 -15.46 1.39
N ASN A 451 -32.47 -14.75 0.52
CA ASN A 451 -32.56 -13.37 0.04
C ASN A 451 -32.42 -12.21 1.04
N LEU A 452 -31.17 -11.80 1.28
CA LEU A 452 -30.85 -10.37 1.31
C LEU A 452 -30.44 -9.93 -0.10
N PRO A 453 -30.99 -8.83 -0.65
CA PRO A 453 -30.63 -8.36 -1.98
C PRO A 453 -29.20 -7.80 -1.96
N VAL A 454 -28.41 -8.21 -2.95
CA VAL A 454 -27.12 -7.61 -3.30
C VAL A 454 -27.38 -6.14 -3.66
N PRO A 455 -26.60 -5.15 -3.15
CA PRO A 455 -26.76 -3.78 -3.60
C PRO A 455 -26.35 -3.68 -5.08
N PRO A 456 -27.07 -2.96 -5.94
CA PRO A 456 -26.70 -2.87 -7.34
C PRO A 456 -25.52 -1.89 -7.49
N ARG A 457 -24.42 -2.36 -8.07
CA ARG A 457 -23.46 -1.52 -8.79
C ARG A 457 -23.16 -2.19 -10.12
N ASP A 458 -23.83 -1.73 -11.19
CA ASP A 458 -23.12 -1.05 -12.28
C ASP A 458 -24.10 -0.39 -13.26
N ARG A 459 -23.81 0.86 -13.63
CA ARG A 459 -24.49 1.58 -14.71
C ARG A 459 -23.67 1.37 -15.98
N SER A 460 -24.08 0.40 -16.79
CA SER A 460 -23.93 0.31 -18.25
C SER A 460 -23.48 -1.08 -18.71
N LEU A 461 -24.41 -2.03 -18.86
CA LEU A 461 -24.17 -3.15 -19.76
C LEU A 461 -25.44 -3.51 -20.53
N ASP A 462 -25.30 -3.39 -21.84
CA ASP A 462 -26.15 -3.87 -22.92
C ASP A 462 -26.78 -5.25 -22.63
N PRO A 463 -28.12 -5.40 -22.70
CA PRO A 463 -28.83 -6.63 -22.31
C PRO A 463 -28.55 -7.86 -23.19
N ASP A 464 -27.85 -7.73 -24.33
CA ASP A 464 -27.66 -8.83 -25.29
C ASP A 464 -26.31 -9.57 -25.19
N ARG A 465 -25.42 -9.24 -24.26
CA ARG A 465 -24.19 -10.03 -24.02
C ARG A 465 -24.33 -10.97 -22.81
N GLN A 466 -24.97 -12.12 -23.03
CA GLN A 466 -24.82 -13.26 -22.14
C GLN A 466 -23.38 -13.81 -22.24
N SER A 467 -22.53 -13.48 -21.27
CA SER A 467 -21.25 -14.17 -21.11
C SER A 467 -21.54 -15.63 -20.72
N ALA A 468 -21.11 -16.58 -21.55
CA ALA A 468 -21.23 -18.00 -21.26
C ALA A 468 -20.56 -18.34 -19.90
N PRO A 469 -21.18 -19.19 -19.06
CA PRO A 469 -20.57 -19.60 -17.80
C PRO A 469 -19.27 -20.35 -18.08
N ARG A 470 -18.15 -19.86 -17.54
CA ARG A 470 -16.87 -20.57 -17.58
C ARG A 470 -17.01 -21.86 -16.77
N VAL A 471 -17.12 -23.00 -17.46
CA VAL A 471 -17.04 -24.32 -16.85
C VAL A 471 -15.60 -24.51 -16.34
N GLN A 472 -15.43 -24.47 -15.03
CA GLN A 472 -14.14 -24.74 -14.40
C GLN A 472 -14.08 -26.24 -14.12
N ALA A 473 -13.21 -26.95 -14.83
CA ALA A 473 -12.95 -28.37 -14.55
C ALA A 473 -12.29 -28.49 -13.17
N LEU A 474 -12.95 -29.23 -12.27
CA LEU A 474 -12.41 -29.56 -10.95
C LEU A 474 -12.06 -31.06 -10.94
N PRO A 475 -10.89 -31.45 -10.37
CA PRO A 475 -10.55 -32.85 -10.15
C PRO A 475 -11.62 -33.56 -9.31
N ALA A 476 -11.75 -34.89 -9.45
CA ALA A 476 -12.72 -35.68 -8.70
C ALA A 476 -12.50 -35.63 -7.18
N GLU A 477 -11.29 -35.25 -6.71
CA GLU A 477 -10.99 -35.07 -5.30
C GLU A 477 -11.35 -33.65 -4.75
N ALA A 478 -11.93 -32.77 -5.57
CA ALA A 478 -12.22 -31.40 -5.16
C ALA A 478 -13.40 -31.33 -4.16
N ASN A 479 -13.08 -31.02 -2.90
CA ASN A 479 -14.07 -30.79 -1.86
C ASN A 479 -14.77 -29.41 -2.06
N PRO A 480 -16.12 -29.35 -2.02
CA PRO A 480 -16.87 -28.10 -2.09
C PRO A 480 -16.45 -27.05 -1.05
N LEU A 481 -16.07 -27.47 0.16
CA LEU A 481 -15.58 -26.61 1.24
C LEU A 481 -14.23 -25.97 0.87
N LEU A 482 -13.27 -26.77 0.40
CA LEU A 482 -11.97 -26.28 -0.09
C LEU A 482 -12.13 -25.38 -1.32
N THR A 483 -13.10 -25.67 -2.18
CA THR A 483 -13.41 -24.84 -3.36
C THR A 483 -14.02 -23.50 -2.94
N GLN A 484 -14.84 -23.48 -1.90
CA GLN A 484 -15.42 -22.25 -1.35
C GLN A 484 -14.38 -21.40 -0.59
N LEU A 485 -13.51 -22.04 0.20
CA LEU A 485 -12.36 -21.39 0.86
C LEU A 485 -11.43 -20.76 -0.17
N ARG A 486 -11.07 -21.50 -1.22
CA ARG A 486 -10.22 -21.00 -2.32
C ARG A 486 -10.87 -19.86 -3.09
N ARG A 487 -12.19 -19.91 -3.31
CA ARG A 487 -12.94 -18.80 -3.93
C ARG A 487 -13.00 -17.57 -3.03
N ARG A 488 -13.11 -17.72 -1.70
CA ARG A 488 -13.08 -16.60 -0.75
C ARG A 488 -11.68 -15.98 -0.61
N GLN A 489 -10.63 -16.80 -0.65
CA GLN A 489 -9.24 -16.32 -0.71
C GLN A 489 -8.92 -15.62 -2.05
N ALA A 490 -9.47 -16.10 -3.17
CA ALA A 490 -9.20 -15.56 -4.50
C ALA A 490 -10.10 -14.38 -4.94
N SER A 491 -11.21 -14.10 -4.23
CA SER A 491 -12.15 -13.03 -4.60
C SER A 491 -11.90 -11.69 -3.90
N GLY A 492 -10.77 -11.54 -3.21
CA GLY A 492 -10.33 -10.27 -2.65
C GLY A 492 -9.91 -9.28 -3.73
N LEU A 493 -10.87 -8.54 -4.29
CA LEU A 493 -10.62 -7.21 -4.85
C LEU A 493 -10.38 -6.25 -3.68
N PHE A 494 -9.24 -6.37 -3.00
CA PHE A 494 -8.70 -5.39 -2.05
C PHE A 494 -7.20 -5.65 -1.87
N THR A 495 -6.38 -4.61 -2.02
CA THR A 495 -4.91 -4.66 -2.14
C THR A 495 -4.16 -4.58 -0.80
N GLY A 496 -4.78 -5.00 0.32
CA GLY A 496 -4.16 -4.97 1.65
C GLY A 496 -3.99 -6.36 2.30
N CYS A 497 -3.01 -6.49 3.20
CA CYS A 497 -2.88 -7.63 4.11
C CYS A 497 -4.12 -7.67 5.03
N GLN A 498 -4.87 -8.78 5.02
CA GLN A 498 -6.12 -8.94 5.78
C GLN A 498 -6.05 -10.19 6.65
N TYR A 499 -4.99 -10.28 7.47
CA TYR A 499 -4.69 -11.41 8.38
C TYR A 499 -5.93 -11.82 9.21
N CYS A 500 -6.67 -10.87 9.78
CA CYS A 500 -7.94 -11.13 10.51
C CYS A 500 -9.02 -11.83 9.67
N LEU A 501 -9.22 -11.42 8.41
CA LEU A 501 -10.29 -11.97 7.57
C LEU A 501 -9.94 -13.38 7.07
N GLY A 502 -8.65 -13.66 6.87
CA GLY A 502 -8.19 -14.99 6.48
C GLY A 502 -8.38 -16.04 7.57
N LEU A 503 -8.30 -15.66 8.84
CA LEU A 503 -8.42 -16.59 9.99
C LEU A 503 -9.85 -16.96 10.37
N ARG A 504 -10.83 -16.11 10.09
CA ARG A 504 -12.23 -16.28 10.51
C ARG A 504 -12.85 -17.66 10.20
N PRO A 505 -12.67 -18.26 9.01
CA PRO A 505 -13.28 -19.55 8.69
C PRO A 505 -12.65 -20.73 9.44
N GLU A 506 -11.32 -20.70 9.61
CA GLU A 506 -10.58 -21.77 10.29
C GLU A 506 -10.83 -21.74 11.80
N MET A 507 -10.96 -20.55 12.38
CA MET A 507 -11.31 -20.35 13.79
C MET A 507 -12.74 -20.78 14.11
N ALA A 508 -13.69 -20.52 13.21
CA ALA A 508 -15.06 -21.04 13.36
C ALA A 508 -15.08 -22.57 13.39
N LEU A 509 -14.26 -23.23 12.57
CA LEU A 509 -14.11 -24.69 12.56
C LEU A 509 -13.40 -25.21 13.82
N ALA A 510 -12.36 -24.53 14.29
CA ALA A 510 -11.65 -24.89 15.52
C ALA A 510 -12.54 -24.76 16.76
N ALA A 511 -13.32 -23.69 16.86
CA ALA A 511 -14.28 -23.48 17.94
C ALA A 511 -15.38 -24.56 17.95
N ILE A 512 -15.89 -24.96 16.78
CA ILE A 512 -16.84 -26.07 16.64
C ILE A 512 -16.18 -27.39 17.08
N ALA A 513 -14.95 -27.68 16.65
CA ALA A 513 -14.25 -28.92 16.98
C ALA A 513 -13.90 -29.03 18.48
N LEU A 514 -13.56 -27.92 19.13
CA LEU A 514 -13.33 -27.87 20.58
C LEU A 514 -14.64 -28.05 21.36
N ALA A 515 -15.74 -27.43 20.91
CA ALA A 515 -17.06 -27.59 21.51
C ALA A 515 -17.63 -29.02 21.35
N GLU A 516 -17.31 -29.73 20.25
CA GLU A 516 -17.73 -31.11 20.04
C GLU A 516 -16.96 -32.12 20.90
N ARG A 517 -15.70 -31.84 21.26
CA ARG A 517 -14.91 -32.69 22.18
C ARG A 517 -15.35 -32.61 23.63
N ASP A 518 -15.98 -31.50 24.06
CA ASP A 518 -16.50 -31.33 25.43
C ASP A 518 -17.72 -32.25 25.69
N LYS A 519 -18.46 -32.64 24.64
CA LYS A 519 -19.60 -33.58 24.75
C LYS A 519 -19.19 -35.02 25.06
N GLY A 520 -17.90 -35.35 24.99
CA GLY A 520 -17.38 -36.68 25.34
C GLY A 520 -16.95 -36.84 26.80
N ALA A 521 -16.97 -35.75 27.59
CA ALA A 521 -16.51 -35.76 28.98
C ALA A 521 -17.65 -35.69 30.02
N ASP A 522 -18.88 -35.38 29.60
CA ASP A 522 -20.07 -35.28 30.48
C ASP A 522 -21.01 -36.50 30.35
N SER A 523 -20.46 -37.72 30.27
CA SER A 523 -21.27 -38.94 30.38
C SER A 523 -20.77 -39.83 31.51
N ASP A 524 -20.86 -39.33 32.75
CA ASP A 524 -20.88 -40.15 33.96
C ASP A 524 -21.48 -39.35 35.14
N ASP A 525 -22.65 -38.75 34.95
CA ASP A 525 -23.46 -38.26 36.07
C ASP A 525 -24.33 -39.42 36.58
N LYS A 526 -23.88 -40.03 37.69
CA LYS A 526 -24.77 -40.77 38.59
C LYS A 526 -25.58 -39.74 39.38
N GLU A 527 -26.89 -39.86 39.28
CA GLU A 527 -27.84 -39.23 40.19
C GLU A 527 -27.57 -39.71 41.61
N ASP A 528 -27.09 -38.83 42.48
CA ASP A 528 -27.31 -38.94 43.93
C ASP A 528 -27.95 -37.62 44.38
N GLU A 529 -29.23 -37.73 44.76
CA GLU A 529 -29.99 -36.72 45.48
C GLU A 529 -29.27 -36.42 46.80
N ASP A 530 -28.96 -35.14 47.08
CA ASP A 530 -29.26 -34.50 48.36
C ASP A 530 -28.83 -33.03 48.34
N GLY A 531 -29.76 -32.15 48.69
CA GLY A 531 -29.61 -30.71 48.61
C GLY A 531 -28.74 -30.13 49.72
N GLU A 532 -27.60 -29.56 49.34
CA GLU A 532 -26.94 -28.49 50.10
C GLU A 532 -26.51 -27.36 49.15
N LYS A 533 -27.02 -26.16 49.41
CA LYS A 533 -26.59 -24.93 48.74
C LYS A 533 -25.13 -24.65 49.09
N LYS A 534 -24.21 -24.95 48.17
CA LYS A 534 -22.85 -24.42 48.22
C LYS A 534 -22.83 -23.03 47.62
N ASP A 535 -22.34 -22.08 48.42
CA ASP A 535 -22.02 -20.71 48.03
C ASP A 535 -21.30 -20.69 46.68
N HIS A 536 -21.76 -19.80 45.79
CA HIS A 536 -21.09 -19.49 44.54
C HIS A 536 -19.70 -18.91 44.85
N GLN A 537 -18.69 -19.78 44.95
CA GLN A 537 -17.30 -19.39 44.77
C GLN A 537 -17.20 -18.69 43.41
N ALA A 538 -16.71 -17.45 43.44
CA ALA A 538 -16.37 -16.70 42.25
C ALA A 538 -15.50 -17.60 41.35
N LYS A 539 -16.02 -17.97 40.18
CA LYS A 539 -15.22 -18.63 39.15
C LYS A 539 -14.04 -17.70 38.86
N ASP A 540 -12.83 -18.18 39.08
CA ASP A 540 -11.61 -17.49 38.67
C ASP A 540 -11.77 -17.11 37.19
N GLU A 541 -11.97 -15.81 36.92
CA GLU A 541 -11.94 -15.31 35.54
C GLU A 541 -10.56 -15.66 34.96
N PRO A 542 -10.48 -16.39 33.83
CA PRO A 542 -9.20 -16.74 33.25
C PRO A 542 -8.45 -15.46 32.87
N LYS A 543 -7.35 -15.23 33.59
CA LYS A 543 -6.45 -14.11 33.33
C LYS A 543 -5.73 -14.36 32.01
N LEU A 544 -5.69 -13.35 31.14
CA LEU A 544 -4.97 -13.40 29.87
C LEU A 544 -3.49 -13.77 30.13
N PRO A 545 -2.98 -14.88 29.57
CA PRO A 545 -1.60 -15.27 29.75
C PRO A 545 -0.65 -14.22 29.18
N GLN A 546 0.42 -13.89 29.91
CA GLN A 546 1.37 -12.85 29.48
C GLN A 546 2.04 -13.17 28.14
N GLU A 547 2.35 -14.45 27.91
CA GLU A 547 3.01 -14.90 26.66
C GLU A 547 2.08 -14.84 25.44
N PHE A 548 0.76 -14.84 25.63
CA PHE A 548 -0.22 -14.87 24.54
C PHE A 548 -0.09 -13.67 23.60
N LEU A 549 -0.19 -12.46 24.16
CA LEU A 549 -0.04 -11.23 23.36
C LEU A 549 1.36 -11.09 22.80
N GLY A 550 2.39 -11.45 23.57
CA GLY A 550 3.79 -11.33 23.15
C GLY A 550 4.10 -12.18 21.91
N GLN A 551 3.63 -13.42 21.88
CA GLN A 551 3.82 -14.30 20.73
C GLN A 551 3.04 -13.80 19.50
N LEU A 552 1.81 -13.33 19.66
CA LEU A 552 0.99 -12.82 18.55
C LEU A 552 1.54 -11.52 17.95
N ILE A 553 2.03 -10.60 18.79
CA ILE A 553 2.74 -9.40 18.33
C ILE A 553 3.97 -9.83 17.54
N LYS A 554 4.79 -10.73 18.09
CA LYS A 554 6.00 -11.22 17.44
C LYS A 554 5.70 -11.83 16.06
N GLU A 555 4.70 -12.69 15.96
CA GLU A 555 4.32 -13.36 14.71
C GLU A 555 3.89 -12.35 13.64
N VAL A 556 2.96 -11.43 13.98
CA VAL A 556 2.48 -10.44 13.01
C VAL A 556 3.61 -9.51 12.59
N VAL A 557 4.47 -9.08 13.52
CA VAL A 557 5.65 -8.28 13.18
C VAL A 557 6.57 -9.05 12.23
N MET A 558 6.85 -10.33 12.53
CA MET A 558 7.70 -11.17 11.68
C MET A 558 7.09 -11.35 10.28
N HIS A 559 5.77 -11.50 10.18
CA HIS A 559 5.02 -11.59 8.92
C HIS A 559 5.16 -10.30 8.08
N GLU A 560 4.87 -9.15 8.67
CA GLU A 560 4.94 -7.86 7.96
C GLU A 560 6.38 -7.49 7.58
N VAL A 561 7.36 -7.79 8.43
CA VAL A 561 8.78 -7.64 8.06
C VAL A 561 9.14 -8.55 6.89
N GLY A 562 8.53 -9.73 6.79
CA GLY A 562 8.69 -10.62 5.62
C GLY A 562 8.23 -9.97 4.31
N HIS A 563 7.12 -9.24 4.34
CA HIS A 563 6.69 -8.41 3.21
C HIS A 563 7.68 -7.30 2.90
N SER A 564 8.19 -6.61 3.93
CA SER A 564 9.24 -5.58 3.76
C SER A 564 10.56 -6.16 3.26
N LEU A 565 10.82 -7.46 3.42
CA LEU A 565 11.95 -8.18 2.83
C LEU A 565 11.70 -8.64 1.38
N GLY A 566 10.48 -8.42 0.85
CA GLY A 566 10.10 -8.68 -0.53
C GLY A 566 9.32 -9.97 -0.74
N LEU A 567 8.86 -10.65 0.31
CA LEU A 567 8.07 -11.88 0.22
C LEU A 567 6.57 -11.58 0.10
N ARG A 568 5.85 -12.36 -0.68
CA ARG A 568 4.37 -12.36 -0.67
C ARG A 568 3.85 -13.47 0.23
N HIS A 569 2.57 -13.40 0.56
CA HIS A 569 1.86 -14.54 1.13
C HIS A 569 2.08 -15.77 0.25
N ASN A 570 2.26 -16.94 0.86
CA ASN A 570 2.46 -18.16 0.11
C ASN A 570 1.30 -19.17 0.26
N PHE A 571 0.53 -19.15 1.36
CA PHE A 571 -0.70 -19.92 1.64
C PHE A 571 -0.66 -21.39 1.21
N LYS A 572 0.55 -21.95 1.11
CA LYS A 572 0.82 -23.26 0.50
C LYS A 572 1.57 -24.16 1.48
N ALA A 573 2.04 -23.60 2.58
CA ALA A 573 3.01 -24.22 3.49
C ALA A 573 2.40 -24.52 4.88
N SER A 574 1.07 -24.51 5.02
CA SER A 574 0.39 -24.36 6.32
C SER A 574 0.15 -25.66 7.11
N ALA A 575 0.77 -26.79 6.73
CA ALA A 575 0.69 -28.04 7.48
C ALA A 575 2.05 -28.74 7.53
N MET A 576 2.67 -28.78 8.70
CA MET A 576 3.97 -29.42 8.92
C MET A 576 3.98 -30.32 10.15
N LEU A 577 3.32 -29.92 11.24
CA LEU A 577 3.26 -30.65 12.49
C LEU A 577 1.93 -31.40 12.65
N ASP A 578 1.98 -32.53 13.35
CA ASP A 578 0.79 -33.25 13.81
C ASP A 578 0.16 -32.53 15.02
N ALA A 579 -1.13 -32.78 15.29
CA ALA A 579 -1.87 -32.05 16.32
C ALA A 579 -1.33 -32.25 17.75
N ASP A 580 -0.75 -33.40 18.05
CA ASP A 580 -0.09 -33.71 19.33
C ASP A 580 1.26 -32.99 19.49
N GLN A 581 1.92 -32.67 18.37
CA GLN A 581 3.19 -31.95 18.35
C GLN A 581 3.02 -30.43 18.54
N LEU A 582 1.85 -29.87 18.22
CA LEU A 582 1.58 -28.42 18.33
C LEU A 582 1.70 -27.90 19.77
N ASN A 583 1.46 -28.73 20.77
CA ASN A 583 1.59 -28.36 22.18
C ASN A 583 2.93 -28.76 22.81
N ASP A 584 3.84 -29.38 22.05
CA ASP A 584 5.18 -29.71 22.50
C ASP A 584 6.18 -28.61 22.15
N THR A 585 6.46 -27.75 23.14
CA THR A 585 7.43 -26.66 23.04
C THR A 585 8.84 -27.09 22.64
N SER A 586 9.23 -28.35 22.86
CA SER A 586 10.54 -28.86 22.42
C SER A 586 10.61 -29.06 20.90
N ILE A 587 9.45 -29.24 20.25
CA ILE A 587 9.30 -29.37 18.81
C ILE A 587 9.05 -27.99 18.18
N THR A 588 8.04 -27.26 18.66
CA THR A 588 7.60 -25.98 18.07
C THR A 588 8.71 -24.93 18.11
N ARG A 589 9.51 -24.85 19.19
CA ARG A 589 10.60 -23.87 19.30
C ARG A 589 11.82 -24.18 18.43
N VAL A 590 11.91 -25.39 17.88
CA VAL A 590 13.01 -25.82 16.99
C VAL A 590 12.57 -25.79 15.53
N LYS A 591 11.36 -26.26 15.23
CA LYS A 591 10.85 -26.38 13.86
C LYS A 591 9.97 -25.20 13.42
N GLY A 592 9.40 -24.44 14.35
CA GLY A 592 8.25 -23.58 14.12
C GLY A 592 6.94 -24.38 14.18
N MET A 593 5.81 -23.70 14.42
CA MET A 593 4.49 -24.37 14.40
C MET A 593 3.99 -24.56 12.96
N THR A 594 4.37 -23.64 12.07
CA THR A 594 4.09 -23.72 10.64
C THR A 594 5.38 -23.62 9.84
N SER A 595 5.35 -24.03 8.58
CA SER A 595 6.56 -24.00 7.73
C SER A 595 6.81 -22.64 7.09
N SER A 596 5.90 -21.68 7.24
CA SER A 596 6.11 -20.31 6.81
C SER A 596 5.36 -19.31 7.69
N VAL A 597 6.07 -18.26 8.12
CA VAL A 597 5.46 -17.09 8.75
C VAL A 597 4.62 -16.27 7.76
N MET A 598 4.79 -16.46 6.44
CA MET A 598 4.03 -15.71 5.42
C MET A 598 2.59 -16.23 5.21
N ASP A 599 2.13 -17.11 6.09
CA ASP A 599 0.75 -17.59 6.16
C ASP A 599 0.01 -16.87 7.30
N TYR A 600 -1.32 -16.99 7.29
CA TYR A 600 -2.16 -16.52 8.39
C TYR A 600 -2.44 -17.72 9.29
N ASN A 601 -1.66 -17.89 10.35
CA ASN A 601 -1.74 -19.08 11.19
C ASN A 601 -2.82 -18.89 12.26
N PRO A 602 -3.67 -19.90 12.50
CA PRO A 602 -4.63 -19.85 13.60
C PRO A 602 -3.92 -19.90 14.96
N ILE A 603 -4.56 -19.29 15.96
CA ILE A 603 -4.10 -19.32 17.34
C ILE A 603 -4.21 -20.76 17.87
N ASN A 604 -3.11 -21.31 18.39
CA ASN A 604 -3.11 -22.63 19.02
C ASN A 604 -3.61 -22.55 20.46
N ILE A 605 -4.83 -23.04 20.68
CA ILE A 605 -5.40 -23.24 22.01
C ILE A 605 -5.45 -24.73 22.29
N ALA A 606 -4.75 -25.16 23.35
CA ALA A 606 -4.76 -26.55 23.76
C ALA A 606 -6.16 -26.96 24.23
N PRO A 607 -6.61 -28.18 23.91
CA PRO A 607 -7.85 -28.71 24.46
C PRO A 607 -7.83 -28.69 25.98
N LYS A 608 -9.01 -28.51 26.59
CA LYS A 608 -9.18 -28.53 28.05
C LYS A 608 -8.57 -29.80 28.65
N GLY A 609 -7.79 -29.64 29.71
CA GLY A 609 -7.08 -30.73 30.38
C GLY A 609 -5.72 -31.11 29.75
N GLN A 610 -5.36 -30.54 28.59
CA GLN A 610 -4.01 -30.68 28.02
C GLN A 610 -3.11 -29.52 28.44
N LYS A 611 -1.79 -29.76 28.44
CA LYS A 611 -0.81 -28.72 28.67
C LYS A 611 -0.78 -27.78 27.46
N GLN A 612 -0.98 -26.49 27.71
CA GLN A 612 -0.82 -25.46 26.69
C GLN A 612 0.64 -25.36 26.23
N GLY A 613 0.85 -25.42 24.90
CA GLY A 613 2.12 -25.11 24.26
C GLY A 613 2.21 -23.65 23.81
N ASP A 614 3.04 -23.36 22.82
CA ASP A 614 3.09 -22.03 22.22
C ASP A 614 1.76 -21.72 21.50
N TYR A 615 1.28 -20.48 21.61
CA TYR A 615 0.06 -20.00 20.95
C TYR A 615 0.31 -19.71 19.47
N THR A 616 1.53 -19.30 19.14
CA THR A 616 2.00 -19.12 17.77
C THR A 616 3.54 -19.22 17.67
N THR A 617 4.09 -19.14 16.45
CA THR A 617 5.50 -19.36 16.07
C THR A 617 6.46 -18.28 16.53
#